data_AF-A0A7G1IG64-F1
#
_entry.id   AF-A0A7G1IG64-F1
#
_cell.length_a   1.000
_cell.length_b   1.000
_cell.length_c   1.000
_cell.angle_alpha   90.00
_cell.angle_beta   90.00
_cell.angle_gamma   90.00
#
_symmetry.space_group_name_H-M   'P 1'
#
loop_
_entity.id
_entity.type
_entity.pdbx_description
1 polymer ?
#
loop_
_entity_poly.entity_id
_entity_poly.type
_entity_poly.pdbx_seq_one_letter_code
_entity_poly.pdbx_strand_id
1 'polypeptide(L)'
;MPLLIKAGLFVRYTPSDVLDKLNGRSDPLVPPRRLVGGGSRNPAAPGPFRESGDEFLGLLRDYGQLEPHYRVLDMGCGMGRVARPLTTFLDPAKGLYEGFDINTAEVRWCSEHYASHPNFRFQRADIYNKMYNPKGTVQAEKFTFPYPDASFELAFASSLFTHMPISQVARYLAETARVLAPGGARCSPCMCGIRSRGSWLRRASRLCRFVHMTT
;
A
#
# COMPACT_ATOMS: atom_id res chain seq x y z
N MET A 1 5.60 -4.51 -19.24
CA MET A 1 6.50 -3.38 -19.59
C MET A 1 7.48 -3.84 -20.67
N PRO A 2 7.67 -3.11 -21.79
CA PRO A 2 8.55 -3.52 -22.89
C PRO A 2 10.02 -3.64 -22.44
N LEU A 3 10.76 -4.63 -22.94
CA LEU A 3 12.17 -4.90 -22.59
C LEU A 3 13.07 -3.66 -22.75
N LEU A 4 12.84 -2.87 -23.80
CA LEU A 4 13.63 -1.68 -24.13
C LEU A 4 13.53 -0.58 -23.05
N ILE A 5 12.37 -0.44 -22.40
CA ILE A 5 12.18 0.53 -21.31
C ILE A 5 12.94 0.08 -20.06
N LYS A 6 12.94 -1.22 -19.74
CA LYS A 6 13.74 -1.77 -18.64
C LYS A 6 15.24 -1.58 -18.87
N ALA A 7 15.72 -1.81 -20.09
CA ALA A 7 17.12 -1.57 -20.46
C ALA A 7 17.52 -0.10 -20.33
N GLY A 8 16.67 0.83 -20.76
CA GLY A 8 16.91 2.27 -20.61
C GLY A 8 16.93 2.75 -19.15
N LEU A 9 16.01 2.24 -18.32
CA LEU A 9 16.01 2.51 -16.86
C LEU A 9 17.27 1.94 -16.19
N PHE A 10 17.73 0.76 -16.63
CA PHE A 10 18.93 0.12 -16.13
C PHE A 10 20.17 0.96 -16.43
N VAL A 11 20.38 1.37 -17.68
CA VAL A 11 21.54 2.20 -18.08
C VAL A 11 21.51 3.56 -17.37
N ARG A 12 20.33 4.17 -17.25
CA ARG A 12 20.17 5.52 -16.69
C ARG A 12 20.38 5.59 -15.18
N TYR A 13 19.92 4.61 -14.42
CA TYR A 13 19.86 4.71 -12.95
C TYR A 13 20.84 3.79 -12.20
N THR A 14 21.47 2.82 -12.86
CA THR A 14 22.48 1.96 -12.21
C THR A 14 23.65 2.75 -11.59
N PRO A 15 24.22 3.78 -12.24
CA PRO A 15 25.30 4.57 -11.63
C PRO A 15 24.87 5.24 -10.31
N SER A 16 23.68 5.84 -10.26
CA SER A 16 23.15 6.47 -9.04
C SER A 16 22.78 5.45 -7.96
N ASP A 17 22.22 4.29 -8.34
CA ASP A 17 21.91 3.22 -7.39
C ASP A 17 23.19 2.62 -6.76
N VAL A 18 24.27 2.51 -7.54
CA VAL A 18 25.59 2.07 -7.05
C VAL A 18 26.22 3.13 -6.14
N LEU A 19 26.15 4.40 -6.52
CA LEU A 19 26.67 5.52 -5.72
C LEU A 19 25.96 5.63 -4.36
N ASP A 20 24.63 5.43 -4.32
CA ASP A 20 23.87 5.45 -3.06
C ASP A 20 24.24 4.28 -2.13
N LYS A 21 24.52 3.09 -2.69
CA LYS A 21 25.05 1.94 -1.94
C LYS A 21 26.44 2.20 -1.38
N LEU A 22 27.35 2.74 -2.20
CA LEU A 22 28.74 3.00 -1.80
C LEU A 22 28.84 4.10 -0.73
N ASN A 23 27.92 5.07 -0.75
CA ASN A 23 27.89 6.16 0.23
C ASN A 23 27.16 5.80 1.54
N GLY A 24 26.78 4.53 1.76
CA GLY A 24 26.06 4.11 2.97
C GLY A 24 24.66 4.71 3.11
N ARG A 25 24.10 5.29 2.04
CA ARG A 25 22.77 5.91 2.03
C ARG A 25 21.66 4.94 1.64
N SER A 26 22.01 3.68 1.36
CA SER A 26 21.06 2.64 0.96
C SER A 26 20.29 2.11 2.18
N ASP A 27 18.99 2.37 2.17
CA ASP A 27 18.04 1.70 3.06
C ASP A 27 17.64 0.38 2.37
N PRO A 28 17.81 -0.79 3.01
CA PRO A 28 17.51 -2.08 2.40
C PRO A 28 16.03 -2.24 2.02
N LEU A 29 15.13 -1.49 2.66
CA LEU A 29 13.69 -1.50 2.40
C LEU A 29 13.27 -0.43 1.37
N VAL A 30 14.23 0.21 0.68
CA VAL A 30 13.94 1.12 -0.42
C VAL A 30 14.38 0.51 -1.75
N PRO A 31 13.43 0.27 -2.67
CA PRO A 31 13.74 -0.33 -3.95
C PRO A 31 14.64 0.60 -4.78
N PRO A 32 15.60 0.03 -5.55
CA PRO A 32 16.40 0.82 -6.48
C PRO A 32 15.55 1.55 -7.52
N ARG A 33 15.98 2.73 -7.97
CA ARG A 33 15.18 3.62 -8.86
C ARG A 33 14.69 2.91 -10.12
N ARG A 34 15.50 1.98 -10.65
CA ARG A 34 15.17 1.18 -11.84
C ARG A 34 13.95 0.25 -11.69
N LEU A 35 13.56 -0.08 -10.45
CA LEU A 35 12.46 -1.01 -10.15
C LEU A 35 11.12 -0.30 -9.94
N VAL A 36 11.12 0.99 -9.55
CA VAL A 36 9.90 1.75 -9.17
C VAL A 36 9.02 2.14 -10.39
N GLY A 37 9.35 1.66 -11.60
CA GLY A 37 8.58 1.93 -12.81
C GLY A 37 7.42 0.95 -13.01
N GLY A 38 6.21 1.34 -12.62
CA GLY A 38 5.02 0.54 -12.94
C GLY A 38 3.75 0.72 -12.10
N GLY A 39 3.61 1.76 -11.29
CA GLY A 39 2.38 1.96 -10.49
C GLY A 39 2.40 3.26 -9.70
N SER A 40 3.60 3.66 -9.26
CA SER A 40 3.90 5.04 -8.85
C SER A 40 4.29 5.85 -10.08
N ARG A 41 3.35 6.61 -10.67
CA ARG A 41 3.63 7.49 -11.82
C ARG A 41 4.45 8.73 -11.42
N ASN A 42 5.65 8.54 -10.86
CA ASN A 42 6.88 9.33 -11.05
C ASN A 42 7.98 8.86 -10.05
N PRO A 43 8.96 8.03 -10.46
CA PRO A 43 10.02 7.50 -9.61
C PRO A 43 11.34 8.29 -9.67
N ALA A 44 11.28 9.61 -9.86
CA ALA A 44 12.48 10.44 -9.84
C ALA A 44 12.97 10.67 -8.39
N ALA A 45 13.63 9.65 -7.85
CA ALA A 45 14.44 9.58 -6.62
C ALA A 45 13.87 8.75 -5.43
N PRO A 46 14.75 8.06 -4.66
CA PRO A 46 14.45 7.42 -3.38
C PRO A 46 13.87 8.36 -2.32
N GLY A 47 14.13 9.68 -2.43
CA GLY A 47 13.56 10.71 -1.57
C GLY A 47 12.02 10.66 -1.57
N PRO A 48 11.35 10.82 -2.73
CA PRO A 48 9.91 10.67 -2.88
C PRO A 48 9.32 9.36 -2.33
N PHE A 49 10.06 8.23 -2.38
CA PHE A 49 9.57 6.97 -1.83
C PHE A 49 9.59 6.97 -0.30
N ARG A 50 10.72 7.38 0.32
CA ARG A 50 10.86 7.46 1.77
C ARG A 50 9.92 8.49 2.36
N GLU A 51 10.00 9.73 1.86
CA GLU A 51 9.22 10.87 2.35
C GLU A 51 7.72 10.58 2.25
N SER A 52 7.26 10.04 1.12
CA SER A 52 5.86 9.68 0.98
C SER A 52 5.46 8.49 1.84
N GLY A 53 6.35 7.52 2.08
CA GLY A 53 6.09 6.47 3.07
C GLY A 53 5.89 7.06 4.47
N ASP A 54 6.83 7.89 4.90
CA ASP A 54 6.84 8.51 6.23
C ASP A 54 5.63 9.43 6.44
N GLU A 55 5.23 10.19 5.40
CA GLU A 55 3.99 10.98 5.38
C GLU A 55 2.76 10.09 5.57
N PHE A 56 2.69 8.94 4.87
CA PHE A 56 1.60 7.99 5.05
C PHE A 56 1.55 7.42 6.46
N LEU A 57 2.68 7.12 7.09
CA LEU A 57 2.69 6.72 8.51
C LEU A 57 2.06 7.80 9.40
N GLY A 58 2.40 9.07 9.17
CA GLY A 58 1.76 10.21 9.85
C GLY A 58 0.24 10.21 9.68
N LEU A 59 -0.24 10.07 8.44
CA LEU A 59 -1.67 10.01 8.14
C LEU A 59 -2.38 8.82 8.82
N LEU A 60 -1.75 7.65 8.85
CA LEU A 60 -2.31 6.46 9.51
C LEU A 60 -2.39 6.66 11.03
N ARG A 61 -1.44 7.37 11.64
CA ARG A 61 -1.50 7.72 13.07
C ARG A 61 -2.58 8.75 13.35
N ASP A 62 -2.64 9.82 12.58
CA ASP A 62 -3.54 10.95 12.85
C ASP A 62 -5.01 10.60 12.57
N TYR A 63 -5.27 9.91 11.45
CA TYR A 63 -6.64 9.63 10.99
C TYR A 63 -7.05 8.17 11.18
N GLY A 64 -6.08 7.27 11.23
CA GLY A 64 -6.32 5.83 11.43
C GLY A 64 -6.15 5.41 12.88
N GLN A 65 -5.73 6.32 13.76
CA GLN A 65 -5.42 6.04 15.16
C GLN A 65 -4.51 4.82 15.31
N LEU A 66 -3.58 4.66 14.36
CA LEU A 66 -2.72 3.49 14.29
C LEU A 66 -1.93 3.33 15.61
N GLU A 67 -2.00 2.13 16.19
CA GLU A 67 -1.22 1.76 17.38
C GLU A 67 -0.20 0.64 17.08
N PRO A 68 0.88 0.52 17.85
CA PRO A 68 1.96 -0.44 17.58
C PRO A 68 1.52 -1.91 17.53
N HIS A 69 0.45 -2.28 18.24
CA HIS A 69 -0.04 -3.65 18.33
C HIS A 69 -1.11 -3.98 17.28
N TYR A 70 -1.45 -3.05 16.39
CA TYR A 70 -2.50 -3.27 15.39
C TYR A 70 -2.07 -4.28 14.33
N ARG A 71 -3.05 -5.02 13.83
CA ARG A 71 -2.98 -5.79 12.60
C ARG A 71 -3.46 -4.88 11.47
N VAL A 72 -2.56 -4.60 10.55
CA VAL A 72 -2.72 -3.61 9.48
C VAL A 72 -2.77 -4.30 8.13
N LEU A 73 -3.79 -3.95 7.33
CA LEU A 73 -3.94 -4.39 5.95
C LEU A 73 -3.62 -3.25 4.95
N ASP A 74 -2.67 -3.49 4.04
CA ASP A 74 -2.35 -2.61 2.90
C ASP A 74 -2.81 -3.23 1.57
N MET A 75 -3.87 -2.66 1.00
CA MET A 75 -4.44 -3.08 -0.28
C MET A 75 -3.70 -2.40 -1.44
N GLY A 76 -3.00 -3.20 -2.25
CA GLY A 76 -2.12 -2.67 -3.30
C GLY A 76 -0.82 -2.14 -2.71
N CYS A 77 -0.16 -2.96 -1.89
CA CYS A 77 1.03 -2.55 -1.14
C CYS A 77 2.23 -2.18 -2.01
N GLY A 78 2.20 -2.56 -3.29
CA GLY A 78 3.28 -2.39 -4.24
C GLY A 78 4.63 -2.86 -3.68
N MET A 79 5.68 -2.06 -3.89
CA MET A 79 7.03 -2.29 -3.34
C MET A 79 7.18 -1.91 -1.85
N GLY A 80 6.10 -1.85 -1.08
CA GLY A 80 6.17 -1.65 0.37
C GLY A 80 6.51 -0.21 0.78
N ARG A 81 6.01 0.80 0.05
CA ARG A 81 6.25 2.22 0.39
C ARG A 81 5.79 2.57 1.80
N VAL A 82 4.59 2.12 2.17
CA VAL A 82 4.02 2.34 3.50
C VAL A 82 4.47 1.26 4.49
N ALA A 83 4.76 0.05 4.00
CA ALA A 83 5.35 -1.02 4.82
C ALA A 83 6.69 -0.60 5.46
N ARG A 84 7.54 0.11 4.72
CA ARG A 84 8.89 0.52 5.15
C ARG A 84 8.89 1.27 6.49
N PRO A 85 8.20 2.41 6.66
CA PRO A 85 8.17 3.09 7.96
C PRO A 85 7.42 2.30 9.03
N LEU A 86 6.44 1.47 8.65
CA LEU A 86 5.71 0.63 9.59
C LEU A 86 6.61 -0.39 10.30
N THR A 87 7.72 -0.84 9.70
CA THR A 87 8.66 -1.76 10.38
C THR A 87 9.30 -1.15 11.62
N THR A 88 9.37 0.18 11.69
CA THR A 88 9.91 0.91 12.84
C THR A 88 8.85 1.32 13.86
N PHE A 89 7.57 1.18 13.49
CA PHE A 89 6.44 1.62 14.31
C PHE A 89 5.69 0.46 14.96
N LEU A 90 5.43 -0.62 14.22
CA LEU A 90 4.71 -1.78 14.72
C LEU A 90 5.57 -2.55 15.71
N ASP A 91 4.95 -3.01 16.80
CA ASP A 91 5.56 -3.90 17.77
C ASP A 91 5.88 -5.24 17.07
N PRO A 92 7.14 -5.70 17.03
CA PRO A 92 7.52 -6.92 16.31
C PRO A 92 6.85 -8.20 16.81
N ALA A 93 6.40 -8.22 18.08
CA ALA A 93 5.78 -9.38 18.71
C ALA A 93 4.25 -9.33 18.67
N LYS A 94 3.66 -8.13 18.61
CA LYS A 94 2.19 -7.94 18.71
C LYS A 94 1.55 -7.38 17.44
N GLY A 95 2.24 -6.48 16.74
CA GLY A 95 1.76 -5.87 15.51
C GLY A 95 1.93 -6.81 14.32
N LEU A 96 1.04 -6.67 13.34
CA LEU A 96 1.05 -7.46 12.11
C LEU A 96 0.85 -6.53 10.92
N TYR A 97 1.63 -6.74 9.86
CA TYR A 97 1.41 -6.12 8.56
C TYR A 97 1.10 -7.21 7.53
N GLU A 98 -0.06 -7.09 6.89
CA GLU A 98 -0.44 -7.89 5.73
C GLU A 98 -0.62 -6.95 4.54
N GLY A 99 0.12 -7.19 3.47
CA GLY A 99 -0.02 -6.47 2.20
C GLY A 99 -0.34 -7.44 1.08
N PHE A 100 -1.18 -7.03 0.13
CA PHE A 100 -1.30 -7.76 -1.12
C PHE A 100 -1.20 -6.85 -2.34
N ASP A 101 -0.67 -7.39 -3.43
CA ASP A 101 -0.60 -6.71 -4.72
C ASP A 101 -0.77 -7.69 -5.89
N ILE A 102 -1.21 -7.18 -7.04
CA ILE A 102 -1.35 -7.95 -8.28
C ILE A 102 -0.01 -8.13 -9.00
N ASN A 103 0.96 -7.23 -8.76
CA ASN A 103 2.26 -7.26 -9.40
C ASN A 103 3.18 -8.26 -8.69
N THR A 104 3.40 -9.41 -9.35
CA THR A 104 4.24 -10.50 -8.82
C THR A 104 5.69 -10.06 -8.53
N ALA A 105 6.24 -9.13 -9.31
CA ALA A 105 7.61 -8.67 -9.11
C ALA A 105 7.73 -7.81 -7.85
N GLU A 106 6.71 -7.00 -7.55
CA GLU A 106 6.67 -6.15 -6.36
C GLU A 106 6.49 -6.98 -5.10
N VAL A 107 5.53 -7.91 -5.11
CA VAL A 107 5.33 -8.86 -3.99
C VAL A 107 6.60 -9.65 -3.71
N ARG A 108 7.25 -10.21 -4.75
CA ARG A 108 8.50 -10.95 -4.58
C ARG A 108 9.59 -10.08 -3.96
N TRP A 109 9.76 -8.86 -4.46
CA TRP A 109 10.75 -7.93 -3.92
C TRP A 109 10.51 -7.68 -2.43
N CYS A 110 9.26 -7.43 -2.03
CA CYS A 110 8.90 -7.26 -0.63
C CYS A 110 9.17 -8.52 0.20
N SER A 111 8.74 -9.71 -0.25
CA SER A 111 9.00 -10.96 0.46
C SER A 111 10.49 -11.23 0.69
N GLU A 112 11.36 -10.84 -0.25
CA GLU A 112 12.81 -10.98 -0.13
C GLU A 112 13.42 -9.93 0.82
N HIS A 113 13.01 -8.66 0.74
CA HIS A 113 13.67 -7.56 1.47
C HIS A 113 13.14 -7.38 2.89
N TYR A 114 11.92 -7.86 3.17
CA TYR A 114 11.32 -7.83 4.51
C TYR A 114 11.53 -9.14 5.28
N ALA A 115 12.37 -10.06 4.81
CA ALA A 115 12.59 -11.37 5.44
C ALA A 115 13.03 -11.30 6.92
N SER A 116 13.68 -10.21 7.34
CA SER A 116 14.05 -9.96 8.75
C SER A 116 12.90 -9.44 9.62
N HIS A 117 11.72 -9.21 9.04
CA HIS A 117 10.51 -8.71 9.71
C HIS A 117 9.40 -9.78 9.60
N PRO A 118 9.39 -10.82 10.46
CA PRO A 118 8.49 -11.96 10.33
C PRO A 118 7.00 -11.62 10.48
N ASN A 119 6.70 -10.46 11.07
CA ASN A 119 5.36 -9.89 11.17
C ASN A 119 4.94 -9.06 9.95
N PHE A 120 5.75 -9.00 8.89
CA PHE A 120 5.43 -8.35 7.61
C PHE A 120 5.25 -9.39 6.52
N ARG A 121 4.03 -9.51 6.01
CA ARG A 121 3.65 -10.54 5.04
C ARG A 121 3.11 -9.90 3.78
N PHE A 122 3.50 -10.48 2.65
CA PHE A 122 3.16 -9.98 1.32
C PHE A 122 2.58 -11.11 0.49
N GLN A 123 1.37 -10.88 -0.06
CA GLN A 123 0.64 -11.89 -0.81
C GLN A 123 0.36 -11.42 -2.23
N ARG A 124 0.46 -12.34 -3.20
CA ARG A 124 0.04 -12.04 -4.58
C ARG A 124 -1.47 -12.23 -4.69
N ALA A 125 -2.16 -11.18 -5.13
CA ALA A 125 -3.56 -11.27 -5.53
C ALA A 125 -3.65 -11.65 -7.02
N ASP A 126 -4.21 -12.80 -7.35
CA ASP A 126 -4.33 -13.25 -8.76
C ASP A 126 -5.49 -12.60 -9.52
N ILE A 127 -5.51 -11.27 -9.50
CA ILE A 127 -6.55 -10.47 -10.14
C ILE A 127 -6.11 -10.12 -11.55
N TYR A 128 -7.00 -10.34 -12.51
CA TYR A 128 -6.81 -9.93 -13.90
C TYR A 128 -6.70 -8.40 -13.99
N ASN A 129 -5.60 -7.94 -14.59
CA ASN A 129 -5.45 -6.55 -15.00
C ASN A 129 -4.64 -6.50 -16.29
N LYS A 130 -5.16 -5.86 -17.34
CA LYS A 130 -4.53 -5.80 -18.66
C LYS A 130 -3.07 -5.32 -18.62
N MET A 131 -2.72 -4.40 -17.72
CA MET A 131 -1.40 -3.78 -17.65
C MET A 131 -0.46 -4.48 -16.67
N TYR A 132 -0.98 -4.89 -15.51
CA TYR A 132 -0.17 -5.33 -14.38
C TYR A 132 -0.19 -6.85 -14.15
N ASN A 133 -1.30 -7.53 -14.47
CA ASN A 133 -1.43 -8.98 -14.36
C ASN A 133 -2.36 -9.52 -15.46
N PRO A 134 -1.93 -9.52 -16.74
CA PRO A 134 -2.78 -9.91 -17.86
C PRO A 134 -3.13 -11.40 -17.88
N LYS A 135 -2.47 -12.20 -17.04
CA LYS A 135 -2.74 -13.64 -16.87
C LYS A 135 -3.52 -13.97 -15.60
N GLY A 136 -3.97 -12.96 -14.85
CA GLY A 136 -4.77 -13.18 -13.65
C GLY A 136 -6.08 -13.89 -13.98
N THR A 137 -6.49 -14.80 -13.10
CA THR A 137 -7.68 -15.64 -13.32
C THR A 137 -8.94 -15.09 -12.65
N VAL A 138 -8.79 -14.19 -11.67
CA VAL A 138 -9.90 -13.62 -10.89
C VAL A 138 -10.23 -12.21 -11.38
N GLN A 139 -11.50 -11.91 -11.63
CA GLN A 139 -11.95 -10.53 -11.88
C GLN A 139 -11.99 -9.74 -10.58
N ALA A 140 -11.60 -8.47 -10.58
CA ALA A 140 -11.54 -7.65 -9.37
C ALA A 140 -12.89 -7.54 -8.65
N GLU A 141 -14.00 -7.52 -9.40
CA GLU A 141 -15.37 -7.53 -8.88
C GLU A 141 -15.73 -8.81 -8.11
N LYS A 142 -14.97 -9.89 -8.33
CA LYS A 142 -15.16 -11.21 -7.69
C LYS A 142 -14.04 -11.57 -6.71
N PHE A 143 -13.07 -10.68 -6.53
CA PHE A 143 -11.94 -10.96 -5.66
C PHE A 143 -12.38 -10.96 -4.19
N THR A 144 -12.02 -12.00 -3.46
CA THR A 144 -12.20 -12.12 -2.01
C THR A 144 -10.85 -11.94 -1.35
N PHE A 145 -10.77 -11.08 -0.34
CA PHE A 145 -9.51 -10.89 0.37
C PHE A 145 -9.11 -12.20 1.06
N PRO A 146 -7.83 -12.62 1.01
CA PRO A 146 -7.38 -13.91 1.53
C PRO A 146 -7.24 -13.91 3.06
N TYR A 147 -8.17 -13.27 3.76
CA TYR A 147 -8.15 -13.08 5.21
C TYR A 147 -9.51 -13.41 5.81
N PRO A 148 -9.55 -13.96 7.05
CA PRO A 148 -10.79 -14.17 7.79
C PRO A 148 -11.50 -12.86 8.13
N ASP A 149 -12.77 -12.96 8.50
CA ASP A 149 -13.55 -11.85 9.04
C ASP A 149 -12.90 -11.27 10.30
N ALA A 150 -13.06 -9.97 10.55
CA ALA A 150 -12.59 -9.31 11.77
C ALA A 150 -11.08 -9.53 12.12
N SER A 151 -10.23 -9.61 11.09
CA SER A 151 -8.80 -9.90 11.21
C SER A 151 -7.91 -8.66 11.39
N PHE A 152 -8.43 -7.45 11.18
CA PHE A 152 -7.61 -6.23 11.18
C PHE A 152 -8.23 -5.10 11.98
N GLU A 153 -7.40 -4.36 12.72
CA GLU A 153 -7.79 -3.11 13.37
C GLU A 153 -7.74 -1.93 12.40
N LEU A 154 -6.88 -2.02 11.36
CA LEU A 154 -6.71 -0.98 10.36
C LEU A 154 -6.56 -1.57 8.96
N ALA A 155 -7.29 -1.03 8.00
CA ALA A 155 -7.14 -1.37 6.59
C ALA A 155 -7.10 -0.10 5.75
N PHE A 156 -6.13 -0.02 4.84
CA PHE A 156 -5.94 1.14 3.97
C PHE A 156 -5.57 0.72 2.55
N ALA A 157 -5.74 1.66 1.61
CA ALA A 157 -5.29 1.53 0.24
C ALA A 157 -4.59 2.81 -0.18
N SER A 158 -3.35 2.72 -0.63
CA SER A 158 -2.61 3.87 -1.14
C SER A 158 -2.69 3.94 -2.66
N SER A 159 -3.43 4.91 -3.20
CA SER A 159 -3.49 5.17 -4.65
C SER A 159 -4.00 4.00 -5.51
N LEU A 160 -4.71 3.04 -4.91
CA LEU A 160 -5.30 1.90 -5.60
C LEU A 160 -6.58 2.28 -6.34
N PHE A 161 -7.54 2.90 -5.62
CA PHE A 161 -8.88 3.16 -6.15
C PHE A 161 -8.92 4.19 -7.28
N THR A 162 -7.88 5.01 -7.47
CA THR A 162 -7.83 6.06 -8.50
C THR A 162 -7.87 5.53 -9.93
N HIS A 163 -7.65 4.24 -10.14
CA HIS A 163 -7.61 3.60 -11.46
C HIS A 163 -8.60 2.43 -11.57
N MET A 164 -9.51 2.29 -10.62
CA MET A 164 -10.49 1.21 -10.58
C MET A 164 -11.89 1.71 -10.96
N PRO A 165 -12.64 0.96 -11.78
CA PRO A 165 -14.08 1.14 -11.94
C PRO A 165 -14.81 1.05 -10.59
N ILE A 166 -15.91 1.79 -10.46
CA ILE A 166 -16.72 1.84 -9.22
C ILE A 166 -17.20 0.45 -8.79
N SER A 167 -17.53 -0.43 -9.74
CA SER A 167 -17.92 -1.82 -9.47
C SER A 167 -16.84 -2.60 -8.70
N GLN A 168 -15.57 -2.37 -9.03
CA GLN A 168 -14.43 -3.03 -8.37
C GLN A 168 -14.17 -2.42 -7.00
N VAL A 169 -14.28 -1.09 -6.89
CA VAL A 169 -14.16 -0.38 -5.61
C VAL A 169 -15.23 -0.87 -4.63
N ALA A 170 -16.47 -1.08 -5.08
CA ALA A 170 -17.54 -1.60 -4.23
C ALA A 170 -17.19 -2.98 -3.65
N ARG A 171 -16.62 -3.89 -4.45
CA ARG A 171 -16.16 -5.20 -3.97
C ARG A 171 -15.06 -5.06 -2.92
N TYR A 172 -14.06 -4.22 -3.17
CA TYR A 172 -12.96 -3.98 -2.22
C TYR A 172 -13.46 -3.37 -0.91
N LEU A 173 -14.39 -2.42 -0.96
CA LEU A 173 -14.98 -1.83 0.24
C LEU A 173 -15.80 -2.85 1.05
N ALA A 174 -16.54 -3.73 0.38
CA ALA A 174 -17.27 -4.81 1.03
C ALA A 174 -16.31 -5.80 1.73
N GLU A 175 -15.25 -6.22 1.04
CA GLU A 175 -14.23 -7.09 1.65
C GLU A 175 -13.45 -6.40 2.77
N THR A 176 -13.16 -5.10 2.63
CA THR A 176 -12.54 -4.28 3.69
C THR A 176 -13.43 -4.26 4.93
N ALA A 177 -14.74 -4.06 4.76
CA ALA A 177 -15.69 -4.08 5.88
C ALA A 177 -15.75 -5.45 6.55
N ARG A 178 -15.67 -6.53 5.77
CA ARG A 178 -15.68 -7.91 6.29
C ARG A 178 -14.45 -8.22 7.15
N VAL A 179 -13.26 -7.83 6.69
CA VAL A 179 -12.00 -8.19 7.37
C VAL A 179 -11.64 -7.25 8.53
N LEU A 180 -12.33 -6.12 8.69
CA LEU A 180 -12.11 -5.21 9.81
C LEU A 180 -12.80 -5.70 11.08
N ALA A 181 -12.08 -5.64 12.20
CA ALA A 181 -12.61 -5.96 13.51
C ALA A 181 -13.69 -4.94 13.93
N PRO A 182 -14.68 -5.33 14.76
CA PRO A 182 -15.59 -4.38 15.38
C PRO A 182 -14.81 -3.28 16.13
N GLY A 183 -15.11 -2.01 15.83
CA GLY A 183 -14.35 -0.87 16.37
C GLY A 183 -13.03 -0.57 15.64
N GLY A 184 -12.65 -1.36 14.63
CA GLY A 184 -11.49 -1.09 13.77
C GLY A 184 -11.64 0.20 12.96
N ALA A 185 -10.55 0.95 12.83
CA ALA A 185 -10.51 2.20 12.11
C ALA A 185 -10.38 1.95 10.59
N ARG A 186 -11.31 2.51 9.81
CA ARG A 186 -11.17 2.64 8.36
C ARG A 186 -10.37 3.89 8.06
N CYS A 187 -9.11 3.73 7.66
CA CYS A 187 -8.34 4.85 7.15
C CYS A 187 -8.13 4.66 5.65
N SER A 188 -8.90 5.38 4.83
CA SER A 188 -8.62 5.47 3.40
C SER A 188 -8.04 6.85 3.10
N PRO A 189 -6.72 6.99 2.91
CA PRO A 189 -6.12 8.22 2.39
C PRO A 189 -6.73 8.61 1.02
N CYS A 190 -7.27 7.62 0.29
CA CYS A 190 -7.84 7.80 -1.04
C CYS A 190 -9.25 8.43 -1.06
N MET A 191 -9.96 8.60 0.06
CA MET A 191 -11.16 9.44 0.08
C MET A 191 -10.87 10.95 0.12
N CYS A 192 -9.60 11.36 0.20
CA CYS A 192 -9.20 12.76 0.12
C CYS A 192 -9.05 13.28 -1.34
N GLY A 193 -9.39 12.47 -2.35
CA GLY A 193 -9.04 12.72 -3.76
C GLY A 193 -10.17 12.88 -4.78
N ILE A 194 -11.45 13.01 -4.40
CA ILE A 194 -12.50 13.40 -5.36
C ILE A 194 -12.50 14.92 -5.51
N ARG A 195 -11.86 15.37 -6.59
CA ARG A 195 -11.79 16.76 -7.01
C ARG A 195 -13.17 17.25 -7.47
N SER A 196 -13.91 17.92 -6.59
CA SER A 196 -14.88 18.95 -7.02
C SER A 196 -14.70 20.20 -6.17
N ARG A 197 -14.69 21.35 -6.84
CA ARG A 197 -14.36 22.66 -6.30
C ARG A 197 -15.38 23.05 -5.21
N GLY A 198 -14.89 23.58 -4.08
CA GLY A 198 -15.68 24.41 -3.16
C GLY A 198 -16.02 23.79 -1.80
N SER A 199 -15.43 24.40 -0.74
CA SER A 199 -15.96 24.50 0.63
C SER A 199 -16.49 23.23 1.33
N TRP A 200 -15.64 22.30 1.76
CA TRP A 200 -16.06 21.19 2.64
C TRP A 200 -15.17 20.91 3.88
N LEU A 201 -14.22 21.80 4.20
CA LEU A 201 -13.39 21.69 5.43
C LEU A 201 -14.19 21.66 6.74
N ARG A 202 -15.48 22.02 6.73
CA ARG A 202 -16.37 21.94 7.91
C ARG A 202 -17.29 20.72 7.97
N ARG A 203 -17.31 19.88 6.93
CA ARG A 203 -18.20 18.70 6.90
C ARG A 203 -17.46 17.37 6.70
N ALA A 204 -16.16 17.36 6.37
CA ALA A 204 -15.33 16.15 6.43
C ALA A 204 -15.24 15.56 7.86
N SER A 205 -15.39 16.41 8.88
CA SER A 205 -15.54 16.00 10.29
C SER A 205 -16.81 15.20 10.57
N ARG A 206 -17.81 15.17 9.66
CA ARG A 206 -19.03 14.37 9.81
C ARG A 206 -18.94 12.98 9.16
N LEU A 207 -18.08 12.79 8.15
CA LEU A 207 -17.90 11.48 7.50
C LEU A 207 -16.82 10.60 8.18
N CYS A 208 -15.81 11.20 8.81
CA CYS A 208 -14.95 10.49 9.78
C CYS A 208 -15.66 10.18 11.11
N ARG A 209 -16.84 10.76 11.38
CA ARG A 209 -17.64 10.55 12.60
C ARG A 209 -18.59 9.35 12.56
N PHE A 210 -18.43 8.43 11.61
CA PHE A 210 -19.18 7.16 11.61
C PHE A 210 -18.52 6.06 12.47
N VAL A 211 -17.69 6.44 13.45
CA VAL A 211 -16.97 5.52 14.37
C VAL A 211 -17.62 5.44 15.76
N HIS A 212 -18.72 6.15 16.03
CA HIS A 212 -19.47 6.00 17.28
C HIS A 212 -20.97 6.06 16.99
N MET A 213 -21.58 4.91 16.67
CA MET A 213 -22.98 4.58 16.97
C MET A 213 -23.29 3.20 16.41
N THR A 214 -23.24 2.19 17.28
CA THR A 214 -24.23 1.11 17.44
C THR A 214 -23.76 0.24 18.59
N THR A 215 -24.39 0.43 19.75
CA THR A 215 -24.71 -0.64 20.72
C THR A 215 -25.42 -1.79 20.03
#